data_AF-A0A2A8CXG6-F1
#
_entry.id   AF-A0A2A8CXG6-F1
#
_cell.length_a   1.000
_cell.length_b   1.000
_cell.length_c   1.000
_cell.angle_alpha   90.00
_cell.angle_beta   90.00
_cell.angle_gamma   90.00
#
_symmetry.space_group_name_H-M   'P 1'
#
loop_
_entity.id
_entity.type
_entity.pdbx_description
1 polymer ?
#
loop_
_entity_poly.entity_id
_entity_poly.type
_entity_poly.pdbx_seq_one_letter_code
_entity_poly.pdbx_strand_id
1 'polypeptide(L)'
;MFELGVRVVHRDQVHGAALPVMHALYRSTGLTAYLSVLQSTDILHIERVGGWPERAAGWHLGGRQPAVHCAAGRALIARLDEALWPELAVLQPPTSRAICGPTALRRELYRVRDRGGVAIDNEGCVPGTIA
;
A
#
# COMPACT_ATOMS: atom_id res chain seq x y z
N MET A 1 5.78 13.48 -26.72
CA MET A 1 4.41 13.29 -26.18
C MET A 1 3.98 11.82 -26.30
N PHE A 2 4.71 10.88 -25.68
CA PHE A 2 4.45 9.43 -25.79
C PHE A 2 4.46 8.69 -24.44
N GLU A 3 5.10 9.26 -23.41
CA GLU A 3 5.30 8.61 -22.10
C GLU A 3 4.01 8.42 -21.27
N LEU A 4 3.03 9.32 -21.44
CA LEU A 4 1.77 9.24 -20.71
C LEU A 4 0.86 8.12 -21.25
N GLY A 5 0.93 7.83 -22.56
CA GLY A 5 0.11 6.78 -23.17
C GLY A 5 0.46 5.38 -22.68
N VAL A 6 1.77 5.09 -22.52
CA VAL A 6 2.23 3.76 -22.07
C VAL A 6 1.88 3.51 -20.60
N ARG A 7 2.01 4.53 -19.73
CA ARG A 7 1.68 4.40 -18.29
C ARG A 7 0.18 4.22 -18.04
N VAL A 8 -0.67 4.88 -18.83
CA VAL A 8 -2.13 4.71 -18.74
C VAL A 8 -2.52 3.30 -19.22
N VAL A 9 -2.02 2.85 -20.37
CA VAL A 9 -2.34 1.51 -20.90
C VAL A 9 -1.89 0.38 -19.97
N HIS A 10 -0.69 0.48 -19.39
CA HIS A 10 -0.22 -0.53 -18.41
C HIS A 10 -1.08 -0.54 -17.15
N ARG A 11 -1.48 0.64 -16.67
CA ARG A 11 -2.37 0.74 -15.51
C ARG A 11 -3.75 0.17 -15.81
N ASP A 12 -4.28 0.39 -17.01
CA ASP A 12 -5.57 -0.16 -17.44
C ASP A 12 -5.53 -1.69 -17.55
N GLN A 13 -4.44 -2.26 -18.07
CA GLN A 13 -4.27 -3.73 -18.12
C GLN A 13 -4.17 -4.34 -16.72
N VAL A 14 -3.36 -3.76 -15.83
CA VAL A 14 -3.23 -4.22 -14.44
C VAL A 14 -4.56 -4.07 -13.70
N HIS A 15 -5.26 -2.96 -13.89
CA HIS A 15 -6.57 -2.72 -13.28
C HIS A 15 -7.60 -3.74 -13.75
N GLY A 16 -7.71 -3.98 -15.06
CA GLY A 16 -8.61 -4.99 -15.63
C GLY A 16 -8.29 -6.41 -15.14
N ALA A 17 -7.01 -6.76 -14.99
CA ALA A 17 -6.59 -8.06 -14.46
C ALA A 17 -6.83 -8.19 -12.94
N ALA A 18 -6.73 -7.09 -12.18
CA ALA A 18 -6.89 -7.09 -10.73
C ALA A 18 -8.35 -7.23 -10.30
N LEU A 19 -9.30 -6.61 -11.03
CA LEU A 19 -10.72 -6.57 -10.65
C LEU A 19 -11.33 -7.95 -10.32
N PRO A 20 -11.16 -9.01 -11.15
CA PRO A 20 -11.69 -10.34 -10.83
C PRO A 20 -11.12 -10.91 -9.53
N VAL A 21 -9.83 -10.71 -9.27
CA VAL A 21 -9.14 -11.16 -8.05
C VAL A 21 -9.65 -10.41 -6.84
N MET A 22 -9.81 -9.09 -6.93
CA MET A 22 -10.35 -8.26 -5.85
C MET A 22 -11.79 -8.65 -5.48
N HIS A 23 -12.63 -8.91 -6.48
CA HIS A 23 -13.98 -9.43 -6.24
C HIS A 23 -13.97 -10.82 -5.59
N ALA A 24 -13.07 -11.71 -6.00
CA ALA A 24 -12.92 -13.01 -5.36
C ALA A 24 -12.49 -12.88 -3.89
N LEU A 25 -11.53 -12.00 -3.60
CA LEU A 25 -11.11 -11.69 -2.23
C LEU A 25 -12.28 -11.20 -1.39
N TYR A 26 -13.00 -10.16 -1.83
CA TYR A 26 -14.15 -9.63 -1.10
C TYR A 26 -15.23 -10.70 -0.85
N ARG A 27 -15.56 -11.51 -1.86
CA ARG A 27 -16.54 -12.61 -1.70
C ARG A 27 -16.09 -13.65 -0.67
N SER A 28 -14.80 -13.94 -0.61
CA SER A 28 -14.26 -14.98 0.28
C SER A 28 -14.03 -14.51 1.72
N THR A 29 -13.72 -13.23 1.93
CA THR A 29 -13.31 -12.70 3.24
C THR A 29 -14.35 -11.76 3.85
N GLY A 30 -15.23 -11.16 3.04
CA GLY A 30 -16.09 -10.05 3.45
C GLY A 30 -15.34 -8.74 3.73
N LEU A 31 -14.01 -8.71 3.57
CA LEU A 31 -13.16 -7.55 3.83
C LEU A 31 -12.98 -6.70 2.57
N THR A 32 -12.86 -5.38 2.73
CA THR A 32 -12.60 -4.46 1.62
C THR A 32 -11.23 -4.70 0.99
N ALA A 33 -11.19 -4.91 -0.32
CA ALA A 33 -9.97 -5.01 -1.11
C ALA A 33 -9.64 -3.68 -1.79
N TYR A 34 -8.38 -3.27 -1.71
CA TYR A 34 -7.86 -2.06 -2.36
C TYR A 34 -6.80 -2.43 -3.40
N LEU A 35 -6.82 -1.73 -4.54
CA LEU A 35 -5.71 -1.70 -5.48
C LEU A 35 -4.97 -0.39 -5.31
N SER A 36 -3.68 -0.47 -5.02
CA SER A 36 -2.84 0.70 -4.77
C SER A 36 -1.62 0.69 -5.68
N VAL A 37 -1.15 1.88 -6.04
CA VAL A 37 0.10 2.07 -6.78
C VAL A 37 1.06 2.93 -5.97
N LEU A 38 2.36 2.66 -6.11
CA LEU A 38 3.40 3.50 -5.54
C LEU A 38 3.61 4.71 -6.45
N GLN A 39 3.53 5.90 -5.89
CA GLN A 39 3.80 7.16 -6.57
C GLN A 39 4.76 8.00 -5.72
N SER A 40 6.02 8.05 -6.16
CA SER A 40 7.11 8.63 -5.37
C SER A 40 7.19 7.95 -3.99
N THR A 41 7.00 8.68 -2.89
CA THR A 41 7.04 8.17 -1.52
C THR A 41 5.67 7.80 -0.93
N ASP A 42 4.60 7.93 -1.72
CA ASP A 42 3.23 7.68 -1.28
C ASP A 42 2.61 6.51 -2.03
N ILE A 43 1.56 5.93 -1.46
CA ILE A 43 0.61 5.11 -2.21
C ILE A 43 -0.60 5.93 -2.63
N LEU A 44 -1.16 5.55 -3.77
CA LEU A 44 -2.45 6.02 -4.28
C LEU A 44 -3.40 4.83 -4.41
N HIS A 45 -4.58 4.91 -3.80
CA HIS A 45 -5.64 3.92 -4.00
C HIS A 45 -6.40 4.22 -5.29
N ILE A 46 -6.45 3.24 -6.19
CA ILE A 46 -6.96 3.41 -7.56
C ILE A 46 -8.24 2.60 -7.82
N GLU A 47 -8.50 1.57 -7.02
CA GLU A 47 -9.72 0.78 -7.07
C GLU A 47 -10.05 0.23 -5.67
N ARG A 48 -11.35 0.02 -5.40
CA ARG A 48 -11.84 -0.54 -4.14
C ARG A 48 -13.04 -1.46 -4.39
N VAL A 49 -12.99 -2.66 -3.83
CA VAL A 49 -14.12 -3.60 -3.80
C VAL A 49 -14.49 -3.92 -2.36
N GLY A 50 -15.75 -3.70 -1.97
CA GLY A 50 -16.28 -4.03 -0.64
C GLY A 50 -16.78 -2.80 0.14
N GLY A 51 -17.42 -3.07 1.29
CA GLY A 51 -18.08 -2.05 2.11
C GLY A 51 -17.48 -1.93 3.52
N TRP A 52 -16.70 -0.87 3.77
CA TRP A 52 -16.29 -0.34 5.09
C TRP A 52 -15.78 1.11 4.86
N PRO A 53 -15.86 2.04 5.84
CA PRO A 53 -16.27 3.42 5.56
C PRO A 53 -15.20 4.23 4.83
N GLU A 54 -15.64 4.98 3.83
CA GLU A 54 -14.88 5.92 3.00
C GLU A 54 -14.12 7.02 3.78
N ARG A 55 -14.31 7.12 5.10
CA ARG A 55 -13.86 8.24 5.93
C ARG A 55 -12.71 7.93 6.88
N ALA A 56 -12.21 6.70 6.96
CA ALA A 56 -11.01 6.42 7.74
C ALA A 56 -9.77 6.93 6.99
N ALA A 57 -9.11 7.96 7.54
CA ALA A 57 -7.71 8.36 7.36
C ALA A 57 -7.01 8.01 6.01
N GLY A 58 -7.51 8.53 4.88
CA GLY A 58 -6.80 8.45 3.59
C GLY A 58 -7.03 7.17 2.77
N TRP A 59 -8.00 6.34 3.16
CA TRP A 59 -8.42 5.14 2.43
C TRP A 59 -9.50 5.43 1.37
N HIS A 60 -9.65 6.68 0.97
CA HIS A 60 -10.51 7.08 -0.14
C HIS A 60 -9.78 6.88 -1.48
N LEU A 61 -10.55 6.62 -2.54
CA LEU A 61 -9.98 6.59 -3.89
C LEU A 61 -9.36 7.94 -4.23
N GLY A 62 -8.19 7.93 -4.87
CA GLY A 62 -7.43 9.14 -5.14
C GLY A 62 -6.71 9.74 -3.92
N GLY A 63 -6.86 9.16 -2.73
CA GLY A 63 -6.14 9.57 -1.52
C GLY A 63 -4.68 9.16 -1.53
N ARG A 64 -3.83 10.00 -0.95
CA ARG A 64 -2.39 9.73 -0.80
C ARG A 64 -2.09 9.38 0.66
N GLN A 65 -1.30 8.34 0.86
CA GLN A 65 -0.80 7.95 2.17
C GLN A 65 0.71 7.66 2.07
N PRO A 66 1.52 8.06 3.06
CA PRO A 66 2.94 7.74 3.05
C PRO A 66 3.14 6.21 3.00
N ALA A 67 3.88 5.74 1.99
CA ALA A 67 3.98 4.32 1.68
C ALA A 67 4.61 3.50 2.83
N VAL A 68 5.49 4.12 3.61
CA VAL A 68 6.16 3.47 4.75
C VAL A 68 5.19 3.12 5.89
N HIS A 69 4.10 3.87 6.04
CA HIS A 69 3.17 3.70 7.16
C HIS A 69 2.04 2.71 6.90
N CYS A 70 1.79 2.31 5.66
CA CYS A 70 0.75 1.35 5.30
C CYS A 70 1.31 0.00 4.82
N ALA A 71 0.54 -1.08 5.00
CA ALA A 71 0.92 -2.41 4.53
C ALA A 71 1.18 -2.43 3.01
N ALA A 72 0.24 -1.93 2.21
CA ALA A 72 0.37 -1.88 0.75
C ALA A 72 1.63 -1.14 0.28
N GLY A 73 1.97 -0.02 0.92
CA GLY A 73 3.18 0.73 0.58
C GLY A 73 4.46 -0.02 0.94
N ARG A 74 4.52 -0.65 2.12
CA ARG A 74 5.66 -1.51 2.50
C ARG A 74 5.80 -2.72 1.56
N ALA A 75 4.69 -3.32 1.14
CA ALA A 75 4.68 -4.40 0.14
C ALA A 75 5.28 -3.96 -1.19
N LEU A 76 4.91 -2.77 -1.69
CA LEU A 76 5.42 -2.20 -2.93
C LEU A 76 6.91 -1.81 -2.83
N ILE A 77 7.31 -1.13 -1.75
CA ILE A 77 8.71 -0.74 -1.51
C ILE A 77 9.62 -1.97 -1.42
N ALA A 78 9.17 -3.03 -0.75
CA ALA A 78 9.95 -4.25 -0.61
C ALA A 78 10.27 -4.93 -1.97
N ARG A 79 9.53 -4.62 -3.04
CA ARG A 79 9.83 -5.10 -4.41
C ARG A 79 10.83 -4.26 -5.18
N LEU A 80 11.13 -3.05 -4.71
CA LEU A 80 12.18 -2.21 -5.30
C LEU A 80 13.56 -2.71 -4.91
N ASP A 81 14.58 -2.31 -5.67
CA ASP A 81 15.98 -2.46 -5.26
C ASP A 81 16.23 -1.75 -3.92
N GLU A 82 17.09 -2.32 -3.08
CA GLU A 82 17.35 -1.77 -1.73
C GLU A 82 17.90 -0.35 -1.77
N ALA A 83 18.62 0.02 -2.83
CA ALA A 83 19.12 1.37 -3.06
C ALA A 83 18.00 2.40 -3.29
N LEU A 84 16.78 1.95 -3.62
CA LEU A 84 15.60 2.78 -3.82
C LEU A 84 14.67 2.77 -2.59
N TRP A 85 15.04 2.08 -1.52
CA TRP A 85 14.26 2.12 -0.29
C TRP A 85 14.30 3.52 0.30
N PRO A 86 13.14 4.07 0.71
CA PRO A 86 13.09 5.42 1.24
C PRO A 86 13.88 5.48 2.54
N GLU A 87 14.75 6.49 2.66
CA GLU A 87 15.25 6.90 3.95
C GLU A 87 14.07 7.49 4.72
N LEU A 88 13.79 6.95 5.91
CA LEU A 88 12.77 7.49 6.80
C LEU A 88 13.24 8.86 7.31
N ALA A 89 12.99 9.91 6.53
CA ALA A 89 13.15 11.30 6.95
C ALA A 89 12.00 11.62 7.91
N VAL A 90 12.29 11.65 9.22
CA VAL A 90 11.47 12.14 10.35
C VAL A 90 9.96 12.31 10.05
N LEU A 91 9.29 11.23 9.61
CA LEU A 91 7.84 11.24 9.50
C LEU A 91 7.30 10.99 10.90
N GLN A 92 6.41 11.87 11.37
CA GLN A 92 5.77 11.63 12.65
C GLN A 92 4.94 10.36 12.54
N PRO A 93 5.19 9.36 13.40
CA PRO A 93 4.46 8.11 13.35
C PRO A 93 2.96 8.40 13.57
N PRO A 94 2.07 7.96 12.66
CA PRO A 94 0.64 8.27 12.76
C PRO A 94 -0.02 7.60 13.96
N THR A 95 0.59 6.54 14.50
CA THR A 95 0.17 5.86 15.74
C THR A 95 1.40 5.43 16.54
N SER A 96 1.20 5.08 17.82
CA SER A 96 2.26 4.49 18.65
C SER A 96 2.72 3.10 18.20
N ARG A 97 1.97 2.44 17.31
CA ARG A 97 2.33 1.14 16.71
C ARG A 97 2.96 1.26 15.33
N ALA A 98 3.04 2.48 14.77
CA ALA A 98 3.67 2.70 13.49
C ALA A 98 5.17 2.33 13.55
N ILE A 99 5.66 1.77 12.46
CA ILE A 99 7.11 1.54 12.31
C ILE A 99 7.81 2.90 12.28
N CYS A 100 8.77 3.09 13.18
CA CYS A 100 9.48 4.33 13.37
C CYS A 100 11.00 4.10 13.25
N GLY A 101 11.65 4.92 12.43
CA GLY A 101 13.09 4.93 12.23
C GLY A 101 13.59 3.99 11.11
N PRO A 102 14.76 4.33 10.51
CA PRO A 102 15.28 3.68 9.31
C PRO A 102 15.61 2.20 9.53
N THR A 103 16.22 1.84 10.66
CA THR A 103 16.57 0.45 10.98
C THR A 103 15.34 -0.45 11.11
N ALA A 104 14.27 0.06 11.75
CA ALA A 104 13.04 -0.68 11.94
C ALA A 104 12.32 -0.92 10.60
N LEU A 105 12.27 0.11 9.73
CA LEU A 105 11.71 -0.02 8.39
C LEU A 105 12.50 -1.01 7.54
N ARG A 106 13.82 -0.91 7.51
CA ARG A 106 14.67 -1.83 6.73
C ARG A 106 14.44 -3.28 7.15
N ARG A 107 14.38 -3.54 8.47
CA ARG A 107 14.06 -4.87 9.01
C ARG A 107 12.68 -5.35 8.58
N GLU A 108 11.68 -4.46 8.59
CA GLU A 108 10.33 -4.84 8.14
C GLU A 108 10.31 -5.15 6.65
N LEU A 109 10.95 -4.35 5.80
CA LEU A 109 10.99 -4.59 4.35
C LEU A 109 11.66 -5.92 4.00
N TYR A 110 12.69 -6.34 4.73
CA TYR A 110 13.22 -7.71 4.60
C TYR A 110 12.19 -8.78 4.98
N ARG A 111 11.49 -8.65 6.10
CA ARG A 111 10.43 -9.61 6.47
C ARG A 111 9.32 -9.69 5.44
N VAL A 112 8.96 -8.56 4.84
CA VAL A 112 7.98 -8.51 3.75
C VAL A 112 8.49 -9.31 2.56
N ARG A 113 9.76 -9.17 2.18
CA ARG A 113 10.38 -10.02 1.14
C ARG A 113 10.37 -11.50 1.51
N ASP A 114 10.75 -11.85 2.74
CA ASP A 114 10.76 -13.24 3.22
C ASP A 114 9.37 -13.88 3.19
N ARG A 115 8.31 -13.07 3.37
CA ARG A 115 6.90 -13.48 3.25
C ARG A 115 6.36 -13.48 1.81
N GLY A 116 7.22 -13.33 0.80
CA GLY A 116 6.82 -13.30 -0.60
C GLY A 116 6.17 -11.98 -1.05
N GLY A 117 6.43 -10.88 -0.35
CA GLY A 117 5.88 -9.55 -0.64
C GLY A 117 4.63 -9.21 0.17
N VAL A 118 4.26 -10.02 1.16
CA VAL A 118 3.11 -9.77 2.03
C VAL A 118 3.54 -8.93 3.23
N ALA A 119 3.00 -7.71 3.31
CA ALA A 119 3.13 -6.83 4.47
C ALA A 119 1.86 -6.88 5.31
N ILE A 120 2.01 -6.64 6.61
CA ILE A 120 0.91 -6.56 7.56
C ILE A 120 1.05 -5.22 8.29
N ASP A 121 -0.06 -4.53 8.48
CA ASP A 121 -0.22 -3.36 9.33
C ASP A 121 -1.12 -3.73 10.50
N ASN A 122 -0.59 -3.67 11.71
CA ASN A 122 -1.34 -3.93 12.93
C ASN A 122 -1.52 -2.62 13.70
N GLU A 123 -2.50 -1.84 13.27
CA GLU A 123 -2.84 -0.53 13.81
C GLU A 123 -1.72 0.52 13.66
N GLY A 124 -0.80 0.31 12.72
CA GLY A 124 0.34 1.18 12.47
C GLY A 124 -0.05 2.42 11.68
N CYS A 125 -0.97 2.28 10.72
CA CYS A 125 -1.48 3.37 9.90
C CYS A 125 -2.65 4.10 10.59
N VAL A 126 -3.57 3.34 11.16
CA VAL A 126 -4.78 3.84 11.83
C VAL A 126 -5.08 2.97 13.06
N PRO A 127 -5.36 3.54 14.24
CA PRO A 127 -5.73 2.76 15.42
C PRO A 127 -6.94 1.85 15.16
N GLY A 128 -6.95 0.65 15.73
CA GLY A 128 -8.05 -0.32 15.58
C GLY A 128 -8.22 -0.95 14.19
N THR A 129 -7.27 -0.74 13.27
CA THR A 129 -7.30 -1.30 11.91
C THR A 129 -6.17 -2.32 11.71
N ILE A 130 -6.49 -3.47 11.13
CA ILE A 130 -5.50 -4.45 10.66
C ILE A 130 -5.64 -4.56 9.14
N ALA A 131 -4.52 -4.46 8.42
CA ALA A 131 -4.47 -4.49 6.97
C ALA A 131 -3.25 -5.24 6.43
#